data_AF-A0A8H3H018-F1
#
_entry.id   AF-A0A8H3H018-F1
#
_cell.length_a   1.000
_cell.length_b   1.000
_cell.length_c   1.000
_cell.angle_alpha   90.00
_cell.angle_beta   90.00
_cell.angle_gamma   90.00
#
_symmetry.space_group_name_H-M   'P 1'
#
loop_
_entity.id
_entity.type
_entity.pdbx_description
1 polymer ?
#
loop_
_entity_poly.entity_id
_entity_poly.type
_entity_poly.pdbx_seq_one_letter_code
_entity_poly.pdbx_strand_id
1 'polypeptide(L)'
;MRKLKPHYLLVPVYGQTSNDLSYTSNTVTFTDNVPASTAGSDAKSATIRVLASGVSLYNLNIANTYGKPVEQSQAIALSVEQGQFGAYGCKLTGYQDTLLAQSGAQFYGRSFIEGAVDFIFGQHASIWITQSTINSVGNGAITASGRSSNDANYYVIDKSTIQGTGTVYLGRPWSDYARVIFQNNQIGSQVQAAGWEVWSTTTANTDHVFFGEYMNHGPGAWRNGRVKFATNMTAGISIDTVLGSTSWIDKSYM
;
A
#
# COMPACT_ATOMS: atom_id res chain seq x y z
N MET A 1 -25.59 28.30 -16.48
CA MET A 1 -24.34 27.77 -17.08
C MET A 1 -24.16 26.33 -16.62
N ARG A 2 -24.28 25.33 -17.51
CA ARG A 2 -23.90 23.95 -17.19
C ARG A 2 -22.38 23.93 -17.01
N LYS A 3 -21.89 23.80 -15.77
CA LYS A 3 -20.49 23.45 -15.54
C LYS A 3 -20.28 22.08 -16.18
N LEU A 4 -19.56 22.04 -17.30
CA LEU A 4 -19.05 20.80 -17.86
C LEU A 4 -18.26 20.12 -16.74
N LYS A 5 -18.71 18.93 -16.30
CA LYS A 5 -17.87 18.08 -15.46
C LYS A 5 -16.62 17.78 -16.29
N PRO A 6 -15.40 17.97 -15.75
CA PRO A 6 -14.21 17.53 -16.47
C PRO A 6 -14.38 16.05 -16.76
N HIS A 7 -14.49 15.70 -18.04
CA HIS A 7 -14.40 14.32 -18.49
C HIS A 7 -12.96 13.90 -18.28
N TYR A 8 -12.64 13.33 -17.12
CA TYR A 8 -11.38 12.63 -16.96
C TYR A 8 -11.38 11.48 -17.97
N LEU A 9 -10.40 11.48 -18.87
CA LEU A 9 -10.20 10.37 -19.79
C LEU A 9 -9.84 9.15 -18.94
N LEU A 10 -10.67 8.12 -18.96
CA LEU A 10 -10.34 6.85 -18.32
C LEU A 10 -9.28 6.15 -19.17
N VAL A 11 -8.20 5.70 -18.52
CA VAL A 11 -7.10 4.98 -19.18
C VAL A 11 -6.98 3.59 -18.55
N PRO A 12 -7.87 2.65 -18.92
CA PRO A 12 -7.76 1.28 -18.46
C PRO A 12 -6.67 0.53 -19.24
N VAL A 13 -5.84 -0.22 -18.54
CA VAL A 13 -4.82 -1.12 -19.09
C VAL A 13 -5.11 -2.53 -18.59
N TYR A 14 -5.32 -3.46 -19.52
CA TYR A 14 -5.70 -4.83 -19.22
C TYR A 14 -4.54 -5.80 -19.51
N GLY A 15 -4.23 -6.64 -18.53
CA GLY A 15 -3.45 -7.85 -18.70
C GLY A 15 -4.33 -9.03 -19.10
N GLN A 16 -3.79 -9.92 -19.93
CA GLN A 16 -4.45 -11.20 -20.21
C GLN A 16 -4.47 -12.07 -18.95
N THR A 17 -5.61 -12.72 -18.71
CA THR A 17 -5.84 -13.67 -17.60
C THR A 17 -6.98 -14.61 -17.96
N SER A 18 -7.03 -15.79 -17.33
CA SER A 18 -8.18 -16.70 -17.37
C SER A 18 -9.19 -16.45 -16.26
N ASN A 19 -8.87 -15.59 -15.30
CA ASN A 19 -9.74 -15.17 -14.20
C ASN A 19 -9.44 -13.70 -13.88
N ASP A 20 -10.33 -12.79 -14.26
CA ASP A 20 -10.22 -11.35 -14.04
C ASP A 20 -10.30 -10.96 -12.56
N LEU A 21 -11.06 -11.71 -11.75
CA LEU A 21 -11.21 -11.46 -10.31
C LEU A 21 -10.11 -12.08 -9.45
N SER A 22 -9.00 -12.53 -10.04
CA SER A 22 -7.85 -13.07 -9.31
C SER A 22 -6.52 -12.68 -9.93
N TYR A 23 -5.55 -12.33 -9.09
CA TYR A 23 -4.16 -12.13 -9.52
C TYR A 23 -3.44 -13.43 -9.93
N THR A 24 -3.96 -14.60 -9.54
CA THR A 24 -3.23 -15.87 -9.69
C THR A 24 -3.03 -16.30 -11.13
N SER A 25 -3.91 -15.87 -12.02
CA SER A 25 -3.95 -16.27 -13.43
C SER A 25 -3.40 -15.21 -14.40
N ASN A 26 -2.83 -14.13 -13.88
CA ASN A 26 -2.21 -13.06 -14.68
C ASN A 26 -1.07 -13.63 -15.54
N THR A 27 -1.07 -13.32 -16.84
CA THR A 27 -0.03 -13.78 -17.79
C THR A 27 0.88 -12.65 -18.30
N VAL A 28 0.59 -11.40 -17.95
CA VAL A 28 1.36 -10.23 -18.40
C VAL A 28 2.23 -9.71 -17.26
N THR A 29 3.53 -9.60 -17.52
CA THR A 29 4.51 -9.12 -16.53
C THR A 29 5.33 -7.96 -17.10
N PHE A 30 5.35 -6.85 -16.36
CA PHE A 30 6.33 -5.78 -16.51
C PHE A 30 7.38 -5.94 -15.42
N THR A 31 8.66 -5.95 -15.80
CA THR A 31 9.76 -6.09 -14.84
C THR A 31 10.89 -5.12 -15.13
N ASP A 32 11.49 -4.62 -14.07
CA ASP A 32 12.78 -3.92 -14.11
C ASP A 32 13.69 -4.38 -12.96
N ASN A 33 14.88 -3.81 -12.86
CA ASN A 33 15.96 -4.12 -11.92
C ASN A 33 16.79 -2.83 -11.67
N VAL A 34 16.11 -1.74 -11.33
CA VAL A 34 16.80 -0.46 -11.12
C VAL A 34 16.51 0.04 -9.70
N PRO A 35 17.54 0.28 -8.86
CA PRO A 35 17.35 0.91 -7.57
C PRO A 35 17.30 2.43 -7.69
N ALA A 36 16.71 3.10 -6.69
CA ALA A 36 16.60 4.55 -6.60
C ALA A 36 17.96 5.25 -6.65
N SER A 37 19.00 4.67 -6.05
CA SER A 37 20.38 5.17 -6.07
C SER A 37 20.95 5.28 -7.49
N THR A 38 20.50 4.44 -8.42
CA THR A 38 20.88 4.50 -9.84
C THR A 38 19.92 5.36 -10.66
N ALA A 39 18.61 5.27 -10.38
CA ALA A 39 17.59 6.04 -11.10
C ALA A 39 17.58 7.55 -10.76
N GLY A 40 18.16 7.92 -9.63
CA GLY A 40 18.24 9.29 -9.11
C GLY A 40 17.02 9.73 -8.29
N SER A 41 16.00 8.89 -8.13
CA SER A 41 14.93 9.03 -7.14
C SER A 41 14.10 7.74 -7.04
N ASP A 42 13.34 7.60 -5.95
CA ASP A 42 12.40 6.48 -5.75
C ASP A 42 11.43 6.35 -6.93
N ALA A 43 10.74 7.45 -7.26
CA ALA A 43 9.80 7.49 -8.37
C ALA A 43 10.45 7.12 -9.71
N LYS A 44 11.70 7.50 -9.98
CA LYS A 44 12.38 7.15 -11.24
C LYS A 44 12.82 5.69 -11.30
N SER A 45 12.90 4.99 -10.16
CA SER A 45 13.21 3.56 -10.11
C SER A 45 12.00 2.67 -10.39
N ALA A 46 10.79 3.25 -10.43
CA ALA A 46 9.57 2.49 -10.68
C ALA A 46 9.58 1.80 -12.05
N THR A 47 9.31 0.50 -12.08
CA THR A 47 9.03 -0.23 -13.32
C THR A 47 7.86 0.39 -14.09
N ILE A 48 6.80 0.81 -13.38
CA ILE A 48 5.70 1.59 -13.95
C ILE A 48 5.48 2.85 -13.12
N ARG A 49 5.43 3.99 -13.80
CA ARG A 49 5.05 5.29 -13.23
C ARG A 49 3.70 5.75 -13.79
N VAL A 50 2.76 6.00 -12.89
CA VAL A 50 1.45 6.55 -13.20
C VAL A 50 1.45 8.04 -12.88
N LEU A 51 1.57 8.83 -13.94
CA LEU A 51 1.63 10.30 -13.89
C LEU A 51 0.34 10.95 -14.36
N ALA A 52 -0.79 10.25 -14.36
CA ALA A 52 -2.08 10.76 -14.84
C ALA A 52 -3.23 10.26 -13.97
N SER A 53 -4.30 11.05 -13.89
CA SER A 53 -5.55 10.66 -13.21
C SER A 53 -6.44 9.81 -14.11
N GLY A 54 -7.24 8.91 -13.53
CA GLY A 54 -8.18 8.05 -14.26
C GLY A 54 -7.55 6.78 -14.83
N VAL A 55 -6.31 6.47 -14.43
CA VAL A 55 -5.61 5.24 -14.86
C VAL A 55 -6.14 4.06 -14.04
N SER A 56 -6.38 2.94 -14.69
CA SER A 56 -6.74 1.68 -14.04
C SER A 56 -5.93 0.53 -14.61
N LEU A 57 -5.36 -0.31 -13.76
CA LEU A 57 -4.58 -1.48 -14.14
C LEU A 57 -5.34 -2.74 -13.74
N TYR A 58 -5.52 -3.66 -14.68
CA TYR A 58 -6.22 -4.92 -14.46
C TYR A 58 -5.30 -6.09 -14.75
N ASN A 59 -5.17 -7.03 -13.81
CA ASN A 59 -4.53 -8.34 -14.03
C ASN A 59 -3.08 -8.27 -14.56
N LEU A 60 -2.32 -7.28 -14.13
CA LEU A 60 -0.90 -7.12 -14.45
C LEU A 60 -0.02 -7.62 -13.31
N ASN A 61 1.11 -8.24 -13.65
CA ASN A 61 2.23 -8.40 -12.73
C ASN A 61 3.22 -7.26 -12.98
N ILE A 62 3.65 -6.56 -11.93
CA ILE A 62 4.58 -5.44 -11.99
C ILE A 62 5.65 -5.69 -10.94
N ALA A 63 6.90 -5.80 -11.36
CA ALA A 63 7.99 -6.24 -10.51
C ALA A 63 9.24 -5.38 -10.65
N ASN A 64 9.87 -5.02 -9.53
CA ASN A 64 11.25 -4.57 -9.53
C ASN A 64 12.11 -5.61 -8.80
N THR A 65 13.03 -6.22 -9.53
CA THR A 65 13.75 -7.43 -9.10
C THR A 65 15.10 -7.13 -8.43
N TYR A 66 15.44 -5.86 -8.18
CA TYR A 66 16.72 -5.48 -7.57
C TYR A 66 16.96 -6.19 -6.21
N GLY A 67 15.91 -6.31 -5.38
CA GLY A 67 15.70 -7.46 -4.47
C GLY A 67 16.75 -7.79 -3.40
N LYS A 68 17.73 -6.93 -3.09
CA LYS A 68 18.81 -7.25 -2.14
C LYS A 68 18.79 -6.31 -0.92
N PRO A 69 18.97 -6.80 0.31
CA PRO A 69 19.16 -5.97 1.49
C PRO A 69 20.59 -5.41 1.51
N VAL A 70 20.89 -4.51 0.58
CA VAL A 70 22.10 -3.68 0.59
C VAL A 70 21.71 -2.26 0.98
N GLU A 71 22.68 -1.45 1.38
CA GLU A 71 22.41 -0.03 1.62
C GLU A 71 21.85 0.62 0.35
N GLN A 72 20.85 1.49 0.50
CA GLN A 72 20.17 2.19 -0.60
C GLN A 72 19.50 1.25 -1.63
N SER A 73 18.79 0.22 -1.14
CA SER A 73 18.15 -0.80 -1.97
C SER A 73 16.72 -0.51 -2.42
N GLN A 74 16.20 0.72 -2.21
CA GLN A 74 14.87 1.12 -2.67
C GLN A 74 14.69 0.82 -4.15
N ALA A 75 13.66 0.06 -4.51
CA ALA A 75 13.43 -0.36 -5.88
C ALA A 75 11.93 -0.54 -6.12
N ILE A 76 11.32 0.47 -6.73
CA ILE A 76 9.86 0.57 -6.81
C ILE A 76 9.35 -0.30 -7.96
N ALA A 77 8.29 -1.06 -7.74
CA ALA A 77 7.56 -1.74 -8.81
C ALA A 77 6.53 -0.79 -9.44
N LEU A 78 5.71 -0.13 -8.62
CA LEU A 78 4.67 0.80 -9.07
C LEU A 78 4.75 2.12 -8.31
N SER A 79 4.83 3.23 -9.06
CA SER A 79 4.72 4.60 -8.54
C SER A 79 3.42 5.24 -9.03
N VAL A 80 2.58 5.73 -8.12
CA VAL A 80 1.32 6.44 -8.44
C VAL A 80 1.39 7.85 -7.87
N GLU A 81 1.49 8.83 -8.77
CA GLU A 81 1.93 10.19 -8.41
C GLU A 81 0.82 11.25 -8.48
N GLN A 82 -0.39 10.92 -8.95
CA GLN A 82 -1.54 11.82 -8.88
C GLN A 82 -2.89 11.16 -9.23
N GLY A 83 -3.97 11.81 -8.79
CA GLY A 83 -5.33 11.59 -9.32
C GLY A 83 -6.08 10.41 -8.72
N GLN A 84 -7.09 9.95 -9.44
CA GLN A 84 -7.83 8.71 -9.16
C GLN A 84 -7.13 7.54 -9.85
N PHE A 85 -6.75 6.50 -9.10
CA PHE A 85 -6.04 5.33 -9.62
C PHE A 85 -6.64 4.03 -9.08
N GLY A 86 -6.82 3.03 -9.95
CA GLY A 86 -7.27 1.69 -9.55
C GLY A 86 -6.32 0.59 -9.99
N ALA A 87 -6.04 -0.36 -9.10
CA ALA A 87 -5.39 -1.63 -9.42
C ALA A 87 -6.32 -2.79 -9.04
N TYR A 88 -6.57 -3.68 -9.98
CA TYR A 88 -7.60 -4.70 -9.91
C TYR A 88 -7.01 -6.06 -10.29
N GLY A 89 -6.88 -6.98 -9.34
CA GLY A 89 -6.27 -8.27 -9.63
C GLY A 89 -4.78 -8.20 -9.97
N CYS A 90 -4.06 -7.15 -9.58
CA CYS A 90 -2.65 -6.97 -9.94
C CYS A 90 -1.72 -7.69 -8.95
N LYS A 91 -0.51 -8.06 -9.40
CA LYS A 91 0.62 -8.44 -8.54
C LYS A 91 1.67 -7.34 -8.56
N LEU A 92 2.03 -6.81 -7.40
CA LEU A 92 3.12 -5.87 -7.20
C LEU A 92 4.19 -6.55 -6.36
N THR A 93 5.39 -6.76 -6.90
CA THR A 93 6.44 -7.53 -6.21
C THR A 93 7.77 -6.79 -6.18
N GLY A 94 8.39 -6.73 -5.01
CA GLY A 94 9.71 -6.15 -4.80
C GLY A 94 10.28 -6.57 -3.45
N TYR A 95 11.16 -5.74 -2.88
CA TYR A 95 11.73 -5.97 -1.55
C TYR A 95 11.65 -4.72 -0.67
N GLN A 96 12.42 -3.68 -0.99
CA GLN A 96 12.30 -2.38 -0.34
C GLN A 96 11.50 -1.44 -1.26
N ASP A 97 10.50 -0.76 -0.71
CA ASP A 97 9.75 0.32 -1.37
C ASP A 97 8.96 -0.13 -2.62
N THR A 98 8.28 -1.27 -2.57
CA THR A 98 7.60 -1.88 -3.75
C THR A 98 6.50 -1.00 -4.35
N LEU A 99 5.65 -0.39 -3.53
CA LEU A 99 4.56 0.47 -3.95
C LEU A 99 4.74 1.89 -3.40
N LEU A 100 5.02 2.84 -4.29
CA LEU A 100 5.01 4.26 -4.00
C LEU A 100 3.62 4.85 -4.29
N ALA A 101 2.77 4.88 -3.27
CA ALA A 101 1.48 5.57 -3.26
C ALA A 101 1.68 7.06 -2.94
N GLN A 102 2.26 7.81 -3.89
CA GLN A 102 2.75 9.16 -3.59
C GLN A 102 1.65 10.20 -3.41
N SER A 103 0.63 10.23 -4.28
CA SER A 103 -0.44 11.25 -4.21
C SER A 103 -1.74 10.79 -4.86
N GLY A 104 -2.87 11.34 -4.40
CA GLY A 104 -4.20 11.09 -4.97
C GLY A 104 -5.04 10.04 -4.21
N ALA A 105 -6.19 9.69 -4.78
CA ALA A 105 -7.08 8.67 -4.24
C ALA A 105 -6.84 7.35 -4.98
N GLN A 106 -6.41 6.32 -4.28
CA GLN A 106 -5.94 5.08 -4.90
C GLN A 106 -6.67 3.86 -4.32
N PHE A 107 -7.07 2.95 -5.20
CA PHE A 107 -7.78 1.73 -4.84
C PHE A 107 -7.01 0.50 -5.32
N TYR A 108 -6.87 -0.50 -4.45
CA TYR A 108 -6.22 -1.78 -4.77
C TYR A 108 -7.14 -2.92 -4.34
N GLY A 109 -7.82 -3.54 -5.30
CA GLY A 109 -8.78 -4.62 -5.06
C GLY A 109 -8.25 -5.96 -5.53
N ARG A 110 -8.42 -7.00 -4.71
CA ARG A 110 -8.07 -8.40 -5.04
C ARG A 110 -6.65 -8.54 -5.59
N SER A 111 -5.72 -7.76 -5.06
CA SER A 111 -4.35 -7.68 -5.54
C SER A 111 -3.40 -8.45 -4.62
N PHE A 112 -2.21 -8.70 -5.10
CA PHE A 112 -1.09 -9.25 -4.32
C PHE A 112 -0.01 -8.19 -4.24
N ILE A 113 0.43 -7.81 -3.04
CA ILE A 113 1.48 -6.82 -2.84
C ILE A 113 2.55 -7.44 -1.94
N GLU A 114 3.78 -7.49 -2.41
CA GLU A 114 4.88 -8.20 -1.78
C GLU A 114 6.11 -7.34 -1.58
N GLY A 115 6.71 -7.43 -0.39
CA GLY A 115 7.99 -6.82 -0.07
C GLY A 115 8.45 -7.12 1.36
N ALA A 116 9.43 -6.40 1.86
CA ALA A 116 10.00 -6.59 3.18
C ALA A 116 10.08 -5.27 3.97
N VAL A 117 10.62 -4.22 3.37
CA VAL A 117 10.88 -2.93 4.03
C VAL A 117 10.08 -1.84 3.35
N ASP A 118 9.22 -1.16 4.11
CA ASP A 118 8.44 0.00 3.69
C ASP A 118 7.69 -0.19 2.36
N PHE A 119 7.28 -1.43 2.09
CA PHE A 119 6.92 -1.82 0.73
C PHE A 119 5.56 -1.27 0.26
N ILE A 120 4.83 -0.58 1.14
CA ILE A 120 3.70 0.30 0.81
C ILE A 120 3.96 1.67 1.47
N PHE A 121 4.38 2.67 0.70
CA PHE A 121 4.82 3.96 1.24
C PHE A 121 4.37 5.13 0.37
N GLY A 122 4.59 6.36 0.85
CA GLY A 122 4.20 7.60 0.16
C GLY A 122 3.67 8.67 1.12
N GLN A 123 3.41 9.88 0.62
CA GLN A 123 3.23 11.07 1.48
C GLN A 123 1.85 11.71 1.40
N HIS A 124 1.21 11.72 0.22
CA HIS A 124 0.07 12.58 -0.06
C HIS A 124 -1.15 11.82 -0.61
N ALA A 125 -1.12 10.50 -0.60
CA ALA A 125 -2.22 9.68 -1.08
C ALA A 125 -3.17 9.27 0.05
N SER A 126 -4.46 9.17 -0.28
CA SER A 126 -5.38 8.26 0.42
C SER A 126 -5.45 6.95 -0.35
N ILE A 127 -5.24 5.83 0.32
CA ILE A 127 -5.31 4.50 -0.31
C ILE A 127 -6.27 3.58 0.42
N TRP A 128 -7.01 2.79 -0.35
CA TRP A 128 -7.84 1.69 0.14
C TRP A 128 -7.41 0.39 -0.53
N ILE A 129 -6.89 -0.55 0.26
CA ILE A 129 -6.50 -1.88 -0.20
C ILE A 129 -7.50 -2.88 0.37
N THR A 130 -8.14 -3.68 -0.49
CA THR A 130 -9.16 -4.64 -0.04
C THR A 130 -9.15 -5.98 -0.77
N GLN A 131 -9.63 -7.01 -0.08
CA GLN A 131 -9.67 -8.40 -0.56
C GLN A 131 -8.32 -8.88 -1.12
N SER A 132 -7.23 -8.31 -0.62
CA SER A 132 -5.89 -8.46 -1.17
C SER A 132 -5.02 -9.35 -0.29
N THR A 133 -3.90 -9.79 -0.84
CA THR A 133 -2.86 -10.49 -0.09
C THR A 133 -1.66 -9.56 0.04
N ILE A 134 -1.27 -9.27 1.28
CA ILE A 134 -0.08 -8.51 1.62
C ILE A 134 0.96 -9.52 2.12
N ASN A 135 2.01 -9.73 1.33
CA ASN A 135 2.97 -10.81 1.53
C ASN A 135 4.34 -10.26 1.92
N SER A 136 4.77 -10.50 3.16
CA SER A 136 6.11 -10.15 3.60
C SER A 136 7.12 -11.23 3.18
N VAL A 137 8.27 -10.84 2.64
CA VAL A 137 9.36 -11.77 2.24
C VAL A 137 10.63 -11.64 3.09
N GLY A 138 10.59 -10.82 4.13
CA GLY A 138 11.74 -10.54 4.99
C GLY A 138 11.37 -9.66 6.18
N ASN A 139 12.39 -9.26 6.94
CA ASN A 139 12.20 -8.38 8.08
C ASN A 139 11.90 -6.94 7.62
N GLY A 140 11.00 -6.26 8.33
CA GLY A 140 10.72 -4.85 8.12
C GLY A 140 9.27 -4.47 8.39
N ALA A 141 8.89 -3.28 7.93
CA ALA A 141 7.55 -2.74 8.07
C ALA A 141 6.77 -2.84 6.75
N ILE A 142 5.49 -3.18 6.84
CA ILE A 142 4.60 -3.23 5.66
C ILE A 142 4.37 -1.82 5.12
N THR A 143 3.93 -0.90 5.99
CA THR A 143 3.62 0.48 5.57
C THR A 143 4.60 1.51 6.11
N ALA A 144 4.91 2.51 5.29
CA ALA A 144 5.61 3.72 5.72
C ALA A 144 4.88 4.97 5.21
N SER A 145 3.88 5.43 5.97
CA SER A 145 3.18 6.68 5.66
C SER A 145 4.08 7.87 5.98
N GLY A 146 4.39 8.67 4.96
CA GLY A 146 5.12 9.93 5.04
C GLY A 146 4.21 11.15 5.18
N ARG A 147 2.99 10.95 5.67
CA ARG A 147 2.07 12.06 5.97
C ARG A 147 2.72 12.96 7.03
N SER A 148 2.90 14.24 6.70
CA SER A 148 3.70 15.19 7.49
C SER A 148 2.88 16.33 8.11
N SER A 149 1.56 16.35 7.92
CA SER A 149 0.66 17.36 8.49
C SER A 149 -0.71 16.77 8.80
N ASN A 150 -1.58 17.53 9.48
CA ASN A 150 -2.93 17.08 9.84
C ASN A 150 -3.95 17.11 8.66
N ASP A 151 -3.58 16.57 7.50
CA ASP A 151 -4.46 16.48 6.32
C ASP A 151 -5.55 15.39 6.45
N ALA A 152 -6.36 15.16 5.41
CA ALA A 152 -7.44 14.15 5.42
C ALA A 152 -7.01 12.76 4.88
N ASN A 153 -5.72 12.53 4.61
CA ASN A 153 -5.26 11.32 3.94
C ASN A 153 -5.15 10.10 4.85
N TYR A 154 -5.55 8.92 4.37
CA TYR A 154 -5.46 7.66 5.11
C TYR A 154 -4.85 6.56 4.27
N TYR A 155 -4.05 5.69 4.90
CA TYR A 155 -3.82 4.34 4.37
C TYR A 155 -4.76 3.38 5.09
N VAL A 156 -5.59 2.66 4.36
CA VAL A 156 -6.46 1.63 4.93
C VAL A 156 -6.28 0.31 4.19
N ILE A 157 -5.99 -0.73 4.96
CA ILE A 157 -5.97 -2.12 4.52
C ILE A 157 -7.17 -2.82 5.17
N ASP A 158 -8.15 -3.20 4.35
CA ASP A 158 -9.44 -3.75 4.75
C ASP A 158 -9.62 -5.18 4.21
N LYS A 159 -10.19 -6.11 4.98
CA LYS A 159 -10.61 -7.45 4.50
C LYS A 159 -9.52 -8.19 3.70
N SER A 160 -8.28 -8.05 4.10
CA SER A 160 -7.12 -8.58 3.40
C SER A 160 -6.41 -9.64 4.24
N THR A 161 -5.56 -10.43 3.60
CA THR A 161 -4.70 -11.42 4.27
C THR A 161 -3.31 -10.85 4.40
N ILE A 162 -2.80 -10.73 5.62
CA ILE A 162 -1.45 -10.29 5.93
C ILE A 162 -0.63 -11.53 6.31
N GLN A 163 0.27 -11.94 5.43
CA GLN A 163 1.02 -13.19 5.57
C GLN A 163 2.49 -13.01 5.17
N GLY A 164 3.24 -14.11 5.19
CA GLY A 164 4.62 -14.13 4.72
C GLY A 164 5.61 -14.58 5.80
N THR A 165 6.85 -14.15 5.66
CA THR A 165 7.98 -14.53 6.50
C THR A 165 8.65 -13.31 7.13
N GLY A 166 9.54 -13.56 8.09
CA GLY A 166 10.34 -12.52 8.74
C GLY A 166 9.74 -11.98 10.04
N THR A 167 10.45 -11.02 10.61
CA THR A 167 10.03 -10.19 11.74
C THR A 167 9.36 -8.95 11.18
N VAL A 168 8.03 -8.91 11.25
CA VAL A 168 7.23 -7.92 10.52
C VAL A 168 6.52 -6.96 11.47
N TYR A 169 6.49 -5.70 11.08
CA TYR A 169 5.61 -4.68 11.65
C TYR A 169 4.55 -4.26 10.63
N LEU A 170 3.35 -3.94 11.10
CA LEU A 170 2.26 -3.37 10.29
C LEU A 170 2.69 -2.05 9.65
N GLY A 171 3.50 -1.26 10.34
CA GLY A 171 4.07 -0.05 9.79
C GLY A 171 5.03 0.67 10.70
N ARG A 172 5.66 1.71 10.15
CA ARG A 172 6.48 2.69 10.85
C ARG A 172 6.28 4.10 10.27
N PRO A 173 6.46 5.16 11.08
CA PRO A 173 6.10 6.52 10.67
C PRO A 173 7.23 7.24 9.93
N TRP A 174 7.26 7.17 8.59
CA TRP A 174 8.22 7.97 7.81
C TRP A 174 8.12 9.47 8.13
N SER A 175 6.94 9.95 8.53
CA SER A 175 6.77 11.29 9.11
C SER A 175 5.82 11.27 10.31
N ASP A 176 5.93 12.29 11.16
CA ASP A 176 5.30 12.36 12.49
C ASP A 176 3.76 12.37 12.49
N TYR A 177 3.14 12.59 11.33
CA TYR A 177 1.68 12.54 11.12
C TYR A 177 1.24 11.27 10.39
N ALA A 178 2.08 10.22 10.33
CA ALA A 178 1.76 8.95 9.68
C ALA A 178 0.40 8.41 10.14
N ARG A 179 -0.45 8.01 9.18
CA ARG A 179 -1.80 7.52 9.46
C ARG A 179 -2.14 6.29 8.66
N VAL A 180 -2.30 5.16 9.37
CA VAL A 180 -2.52 3.84 8.78
C VAL A 180 -3.53 3.07 9.63
N ILE A 181 -4.47 2.38 8.98
CA ILE A 181 -5.45 1.50 9.61
C ILE A 181 -5.41 0.13 8.96
N PHE A 182 -5.31 -0.92 9.79
CA PHE A 182 -5.59 -2.29 9.40
C PHE A 182 -6.94 -2.70 10.00
N GLN A 183 -7.93 -3.00 9.17
CA GLN A 183 -9.25 -3.42 9.63
C GLN A 183 -9.78 -4.69 8.95
N ASN A 184 -10.50 -5.53 9.70
CA ASN A 184 -11.15 -6.74 9.20
C ASN A 184 -10.19 -7.74 8.52
N ASN A 185 -8.90 -7.72 8.85
CA ASN A 185 -7.88 -8.53 8.19
C ASN A 185 -7.64 -9.87 8.90
N GLN A 186 -7.14 -10.86 8.15
CA GLN A 186 -6.49 -12.03 8.73
C GLN A 186 -4.98 -11.76 8.82
N ILE A 187 -4.43 -11.67 10.03
CA ILE A 187 -3.03 -11.33 10.29
C ILE A 187 -2.26 -12.56 10.80
N GLY A 188 -1.28 -12.99 10.01
CA GLY A 188 -0.40 -14.11 10.31
C GLY A 188 0.61 -13.84 11.43
N SER A 189 1.27 -14.90 11.90
CA SER A 189 2.11 -14.88 13.10
C SER A 189 3.44 -14.14 12.94
N GLN A 190 3.80 -13.76 11.71
CA GLN A 190 5.01 -12.98 11.41
C GLN A 190 4.95 -11.56 12.01
N VAL A 191 3.75 -11.03 12.26
CA VAL A 191 3.57 -9.71 12.85
C VAL A 191 3.89 -9.74 14.35
N GLN A 192 4.84 -8.89 14.74
CA GLN A 192 5.34 -8.82 16.12
C GLN A 192 4.25 -8.36 17.10
N ALA A 193 4.40 -8.72 18.39
CA ALA A 193 3.48 -8.28 19.44
C ALA A 193 3.38 -6.74 19.51
N ALA A 194 4.50 -6.04 19.30
CA ALA A 194 4.57 -4.58 19.17
C ALA A 194 3.63 -4.02 18.09
N GLY A 195 3.39 -4.77 17.00
CA GLY A 195 2.54 -4.40 15.88
C GLY A 195 3.15 -3.33 14.98
N TRP A 196 3.66 -2.25 15.57
CA TRP A 196 4.22 -1.08 14.89
C TRP A 196 5.59 -0.77 15.49
N GLU A 197 6.45 -0.11 14.72
CA GLU A 197 7.75 0.35 15.21
C GLU A 197 7.93 1.86 15.03
N VAL A 198 8.85 2.43 15.81
CA VAL A 198 9.29 3.82 15.63
C VAL A 198 10.10 3.94 14.34
N TRP A 199 10.19 5.13 13.76
CA TRP A 199 10.97 5.31 12.53
C TRP A 199 12.47 5.06 12.74
N SER A 200 13.04 5.65 13.79
CA SER A 200 14.38 5.33 14.27
C SER A 200 14.52 5.64 15.76
N THR A 201 15.63 5.23 16.36
CA THR A 201 15.95 5.54 17.77
C THR A 201 16.17 7.02 18.02
N THR A 202 16.62 7.78 17.01
CA THR A 202 16.89 9.22 17.10
C THR A 202 15.73 10.08 16.62
N THR A 203 14.81 9.49 15.86
CA THR A 203 13.68 10.19 15.23
C THR A 203 12.50 9.24 15.27
N ALA A 204 11.80 9.17 16.41
CA ALA A 204 10.74 8.19 16.59
C ALA A 204 9.53 8.46 15.70
N ASN A 205 9.21 9.74 15.46
CA ASN A 205 8.05 10.23 14.69
C ASN A 205 6.71 9.68 15.21
N THR A 206 6.48 9.71 16.52
CA THR A 206 5.28 9.10 17.14
C THR A 206 4.31 10.11 17.77
N ASP A 207 4.56 11.41 17.67
CA ASP A 207 3.82 12.40 18.47
C ASP A 207 2.42 12.65 17.93
N HIS A 208 2.22 12.55 16.60
CA HIS A 208 0.95 12.83 15.93
C HIS A 208 0.44 11.68 15.05
N VAL A 209 1.01 10.49 15.22
CA VAL A 209 0.64 9.32 14.42
C VAL A 209 -0.76 8.83 14.78
N PHE A 210 -1.42 8.20 13.80
CA PHE A 210 -2.59 7.39 14.05
C PHE A 210 -2.42 6.02 13.41
N PHE A 211 -2.06 5.04 14.24
CA PHE A 211 -1.94 3.64 13.85
C PHE A 211 -3.07 2.84 14.47
N GLY A 212 -4.06 2.52 13.65
CA GLY A 212 -5.30 1.89 14.06
C GLY A 212 -5.39 0.42 13.67
N GLU A 213 -5.95 -0.39 14.56
CA GLU A 213 -6.38 -1.76 14.26
C GLU A 213 -7.86 -1.93 14.64
N TYR A 214 -8.65 -2.57 13.77
CA TYR A 214 -10.07 -2.83 14.03
C TYR A 214 -10.50 -4.22 13.54
N MET A 215 -11.09 -5.05 14.41
CA MET A 215 -11.63 -6.37 14.03
C MET A 215 -10.67 -7.24 13.17
N ASN A 216 -9.37 -7.16 13.43
CA ASN A 216 -8.42 -8.07 12.82
C ASN A 216 -8.43 -9.42 13.56
N HIS A 217 -8.18 -10.50 12.82
CA HIS A 217 -8.16 -11.87 13.30
C HIS A 217 -6.80 -12.53 13.01
N GLY A 218 -6.57 -13.70 13.61
CA GLY A 218 -5.32 -14.46 13.42
C GLY A 218 -4.24 -14.19 14.46
N PRO A 219 -3.16 -14.98 14.43
CA PRO A 219 -2.14 -14.98 15.49
C PRO A 219 -1.31 -13.69 15.60
N GLY A 220 -1.29 -12.85 14.54
CA GLY A 220 -0.63 -11.54 14.56
C GLY A 220 -1.55 -10.36 14.87
N ALA A 221 -2.86 -10.59 15.03
CA ALA A 221 -3.82 -9.54 15.37
C ALA A 221 -3.56 -8.94 16.77
N TRP A 222 -4.32 -7.88 17.10
CA TRP A 222 -4.14 -7.12 18.33
C TRP A 222 -4.08 -8.03 19.57
N ARG A 223 -3.00 -7.89 20.33
CA ARG A 223 -2.74 -8.62 21.57
C ARG A 223 -1.92 -7.78 22.53
N ASN A 224 -1.80 -8.23 23.78
CA ASN A 224 -0.91 -7.61 24.75
C ASN A 224 0.51 -7.45 24.17
N GLY A 225 1.09 -6.26 24.32
CA GLY A 225 2.42 -5.94 23.80
C GLY A 225 2.45 -4.94 22.65
N ARG A 226 1.30 -4.48 22.14
CA ARG A 226 1.25 -3.36 21.18
C ARG A 226 1.93 -2.12 21.74
N VAL A 227 2.62 -1.39 20.88
CA VAL A 227 3.25 -0.11 21.24
C VAL A 227 2.21 0.92 21.70
N LYS A 228 2.61 1.83 22.58
CA LYS A 228 1.70 2.78 23.25
C LYS A 228 1.05 3.80 22.30
N PHE A 229 1.65 4.05 21.15
CA PHE A 229 1.13 4.95 20.11
C PHE A 229 0.22 4.24 19.10
N ALA A 230 -0.10 2.96 19.31
CA ALA A 230 -1.10 2.25 18.53
C ALA A 230 -2.48 2.33 19.21
N THR A 231 -3.54 2.33 18.40
CA THR A 231 -4.93 2.44 18.85
C THR A 231 -5.71 1.19 18.47
N ASN A 232 -6.28 0.50 19.48
CA ASN A 232 -7.31 -0.50 19.25
C ASN A 232 -8.64 0.23 19.03
N MET A 233 -9.10 0.27 17.79
CA MET A 233 -10.25 1.05 17.41
C MET A 233 -11.55 0.36 17.84
N THR A 234 -12.60 1.14 18.10
CA THR A 234 -13.94 0.64 18.43
C THR A 234 -14.87 0.58 17.22
N ALA A 235 -14.49 1.19 16.10
CA ALA A 235 -15.19 1.16 14.83
C ALA A 235 -14.19 1.25 13.68
N GLY A 236 -14.47 0.57 12.57
CA GLY A 236 -13.74 0.75 11.32
C GLY A 236 -14.16 2.04 10.60
N ILE A 237 -13.39 2.43 9.58
CA ILE A 237 -13.75 3.55 8.70
C ILE A 237 -14.21 3.05 7.33
N SER A 238 -15.03 3.84 6.64
CA SER A 238 -15.54 3.48 5.32
C SER A 238 -14.61 3.95 4.20
N ILE A 239 -14.72 3.28 3.05
CA ILE A 239 -14.00 3.68 1.84
C ILE A 239 -14.36 5.11 1.38
N ASP A 240 -15.60 5.56 1.59
CA ASP A 240 -16.02 6.93 1.26
C ASP A 240 -15.32 7.98 2.13
N THR A 241 -15.06 7.67 3.42
CA THR A 241 -14.26 8.55 4.28
C THR A 241 -12.83 8.69 3.76
N VAL A 242 -12.26 7.61 3.20
CA VAL A 242 -10.87 7.56 2.77
C VAL A 242 -10.67 8.17 1.38
N LEU A 243 -11.52 7.80 0.41
CA LEU A 243 -11.37 8.15 -1.00
C LEU A 243 -12.34 9.24 -1.47
N GLY A 244 -13.27 9.68 -0.62
CA GLY A 244 -14.26 10.73 -0.90
C GLY A 244 -15.42 10.31 -1.81
N SER A 245 -15.21 9.35 -2.72
CA SER A 245 -16.23 8.74 -3.57
C SER A 245 -15.73 7.42 -4.14
N THR A 246 -16.61 6.42 -4.26
CA THR A 246 -16.34 5.16 -4.97
C THR A 246 -16.83 5.15 -6.41
N SER A 247 -17.31 6.27 -6.96
CA SER A 247 -17.97 6.31 -8.29
C SER A 247 -17.05 5.97 -9.47
N TRP A 248 -15.74 6.00 -9.24
CA TRP A 248 -14.70 5.72 -10.24
C TRP A 248 -14.08 4.31 -10.07
N ILE A 249 -14.50 3.57 -9.03
CA ILE A 249 -13.97 2.25 -8.68
C ILE A 249 -14.82 1.17 -9.35
N ASP A 250 -14.16 0.16 -9.94
CA ASP A 250 -14.84 -1.05 -10.37
C ASP A 250 -15.31 -1.88 -9.17
N LYS A 251 -16.63 -1.94 -8.98
CA LYS A 251 -17.27 -2.60 -7.84
C LYS A 251 -17.12 -4.12 -7.86
N SER A 252 -16.70 -4.71 -8.97
CA SER A 252 -16.44 -6.15 -9.07
C SER A 252 -15.27 -6.60 -8.17
N TYR A 253 -14.43 -5.66 -7.74
CA TYR A 253 -13.23 -5.89 -6.94
C TYR A 253 -13.33 -5.38 -5.49
N MET A 254 -14.51 -4.95 -5.05
CA MET A 254 -14.78 -4.48 -3.67
C MET A 254 -15.18 -5.61 -2.72
#